data_AF-A0A4D4KPD3-F1
#
_entry.id   AF-A0A4D4KPD3-F1
#
_cell.length_a   1.000
_cell.length_b   1.000
_cell.length_c   1.000
_cell.angle_alpha   90.00
_cell.angle_beta   90.00
_cell.angle_gamma   90.00
#
_symmetry.space_group_name_H-M   'P 1'
#
loop_
_entity.id
_entity.type
_entity.pdbx_description
1 polymer ?
#
loop_
_entity_poly.entity_id
_entity_poly.type
_entity_poly.pdbx_seq_one_letter_code
_entity_poly.pdbx_strand_id
1 'polypeptide(L)'
;MTEPRGPVDSSRVPRFAGPATFARLPRLDEVAGADVAVVGVPFDGGVSYRPGARFGPAAVREASRLLRPYHPGLDVSPFATQQVADAGDIAVNPFDIGEAIETIQDAAGSLQAEGTRLVTIGGDHTIALPLLRAAARRHGPVAVLHFDAHLDTWDTYFGAEHTHGTPFRRAVEEGIVDTSALSHVGTRGPLYGKQDLTEDEKLGFGIVTSADVYRRGADEVADQLRQRIGDRPLYISIDIDCLDPAHAPGTGTPRRAA
;
A
#
# COMPACT_ATOMS: atom_id res chain seq x y z
N MET A 1 -0.19 20.50 -22.85
CA MET A 1 -0.53 19.29 -22.08
C MET A 1 -1.76 18.68 -22.73
N THR A 2 -1.69 17.40 -23.11
CA THR A 2 -2.84 16.68 -23.66
C THR A 2 -3.89 16.48 -22.57
N GLU A 3 -5.17 16.56 -22.95
CA GLU A 3 -6.29 16.31 -22.04
C GLU A 3 -6.20 14.88 -21.48
N PRO A 4 -6.32 14.66 -20.15
CA PRO A 4 -6.28 13.33 -19.58
C PRO A 4 -7.36 12.41 -20.15
N ARG A 5 -6.97 11.20 -20.54
CA ARG A 5 -7.90 10.14 -20.89
C ARG A 5 -8.44 9.48 -19.61
N GLY A 6 -9.68 9.80 -19.28
CA GLY A 6 -10.39 9.25 -18.13
C GLY A 6 -10.99 7.85 -18.34
N PRO A 7 -11.78 7.37 -17.37
CA PRO A 7 -12.39 6.05 -17.43
C PRO A 7 -13.49 5.94 -18.49
N VAL A 8 -13.82 4.72 -18.90
CA VAL A 8 -14.91 4.46 -19.85
C VAL A 8 -16.24 5.04 -19.36
N ASP A 9 -16.92 5.78 -20.24
CA ASP A 9 -18.23 6.39 -19.95
C ASP A 9 -19.26 5.32 -19.58
N SER A 10 -19.66 5.34 -18.30
CA SER A 10 -20.56 4.35 -17.72
C SER A 10 -22.04 4.57 -18.08
N SER A 11 -22.38 5.70 -18.71
CA SER A 11 -23.70 5.94 -19.29
C SER A 11 -23.86 5.28 -20.67
N ARG A 12 -22.74 4.94 -21.32
CA ARG A 12 -22.70 4.33 -22.67
C ARG A 12 -22.29 2.87 -22.65
N VAL A 13 -21.33 2.51 -21.79
CA VAL A 13 -20.87 1.13 -21.63
C VAL A 13 -21.13 0.68 -20.20
N PRO A 14 -21.98 -0.33 -19.96
CA PRO A 14 -22.32 -0.77 -18.63
C PRO A 14 -21.08 -1.24 -17.87
N ARG A 15 -21.08 -1.06 -16.55
CA ARG A 15 -19.91 -1.30 -15.68
C ARG A 15 -19.43 -2.76 -15.70
N PHE A 16 -20.31 -3.71 -16.01
CA PHE A 16 -19.97 -5.13 -16.13
C PHE A 16 -19.27 -5.50 -17.45
N ALA A 17 -19.15 -4.56 -18.40
CA ALA A 17 -18.58 -4.79 -19.72
C ALA A 17 -17.25 -4.05 -19.97
N GLY A 18 -16.48 -4.58 -20.93
CA GLY A 18 -15.16 -4.08 -21.31
C GLY A 18 -14.02 -4.69 -20.48
N PRO A 19 -12.76 -4.33 -20.79
CA PRO A 19 -11.59 -4.79 -20.05
C PRO A 19 -11.69 -4.49 -18.55
N ALA A 20 -11.14 -5.37 -17.72
CA ALA A 20 -11.12 -5.23 -16.27
C ALA A 20 -9.86 -4.50 -15.77
N THR A 21 -9.65 -3.27 -16.24
CA THR A 21 -8.63 -2.36 -15.69
C THR A 21 -9.16 -1.64 -14.45
N PHE A 22 -8.25 -1.17 -13.58
CA PHE A 22 -8.58 -0.39 -12.39
C PHE A 22 -9.39 0.84 -12.76
N ALA A 23 -10.55 1.00 -12.11
CA ALA A 23 -11.54 2.04 -12.36
C ALA A 23 -11.97 2.19 -13.84
N ARG A 24 -11.73 1.16 -14.67
CA ARG A 24 -11.93 1.20 -16.14
C ARG A 24 -11.11 2.30 -16.82
N LEU A 25 -9.93 2.61 -16.27
CA LEU A 25 -8.95 3.55 -16.83
C LEU A 25 -8.26 2.96 -18.06
N PRO A 26 -7.66 3.79 -18.93
CA PRO A 26 -6.80 3.31 -20.01
C PRO A 26 -5.60 2.51 -19.46
N ARG A 27 -5.10 1.60 -20.28
CA ARG A 27 -3.82 0.94 -20.00
C ARG A 27 -2.66 1.89 -20.23
N LEU A 28 -1.53 1.64 -19.58
CA LEU A 28 -0.34 2.50 -19.71
C LEU A 28 0.16 2.62 -21.16
N ASP A 29 0.03 1.56 -21.98
CA ASP A 29 0.38 1.56 -23.41
C ASP A 29 -0.63 2.29 -24.32
N GLU A 30 -1.73 2.79 -23.75
CA GLU A 30 -2.79 3.51 -24.46
C GLU A 30 -2.76 5.02 -24.21
N VAL A 31 -1.76 5.51 -23.49
CA VAL A 31 -1.51 6.92 -23.18
C VAL A 31 -0.03 7.23 -23.44
N ALA A 32 0.30 8.51 -23.66
CA ALA A 32 1.68 8.92 -23.94
C ALA A 32 2.59 8.93 -22.68
N GLY A 33 1.97 8.98 -21.50
CA GLY A 33 2.61 9.02 -20.19
C GLY A 33 1.53 9.13 -19.11
N ALA A 34 1.88 8.89 -17.84
CA ALA A 34 0.94 8.96 -16.73
C ALA A 34 1.55 9.74 -15.55
N ASP A 35 0.75 10.60 -14.93
CA ASP A 35 1.11 11.25 -13.66
C ASP A 35 1.05 10.25 -12.50
N VAL A 36 0.16 9.26 -12.62
CA VAL A 36 -0.05 8.17 -11.66
C VAL A 36 -0.26 6.86 -12.42
N ALA A 37 0.54 5.85 -12.09
CA ALA A 37 0.34 4.48 -12.55
C ALA A 37 -0.25 3.64 -11.41
N VAL A 38 -1.37 2.98 -11.68
CA VAL A 38 -1.94 1.96 -10.79
C VAL A 38 -1.39 0.62 -11.23
N VAL A 39 -0.70 -0.09 -10.34
CA VAL A 39 0.00 -1.35 -10.66
C VAL A 39 -0.38 -2.42 -9.64
N GLY A 40 -0.62 -3.65 -10.11
CA GLY A 40 -0.83 -4.78 -9.23
C GLY A 40 0.46 -5.55 -8.94
N VAL A 41 0.58 -6.13 -7.75
CA VAL A 41 1.65 -7.07 -7.38
C VAL A 41 1.03 -8.34 -6.80
N PRO A 42 0.65 -9.32 -7.64
CA PRO A 42 -0.01 -10.55 -7.21
C PRO A 42 0.97 -11.52 -6.53
N PHE A 43 1.35 -11.23 -5.28
CA PHE A 43 2.33 -11.98 -4.50
C PHE A 43 1.83 -12.28 -3.09
N ASP A 44 2.00 -13.51 -2.60
CA ASP A 44 1.72 -13.85 -1.20
C ASP A 44 2.72 -14.87 -0.61
N GLY A 45 3.95 -14.86 -1.12
CA GLY A 45 5.00 -15.80 -0.72
C GLY A 45 5.57 -15.55 0.69
N GLY A 46 5.30 -14.39 1.29
CA GLY A 46 5.71 -14.05 2.65
C GLY A 46 4.64 -14.28 3.71
N VAL A 47 3.45 -14.77 3.33
CA VAL A 47 2.36 -15.05 4.27
C VAL A 47 2.70 -16.19 5.23
N SER A 48 2.45 -15.98 6.53
CA SER A 48 2.64 -17.00 7.56
C SER A 48 1.38 -17.78 7.98
N TYR A 49 0.18 -17.33 7.59
CA TYR A 49 -1.09 -17.96 8.00
C TYR A 49 -2.00 -18.34 6.83
N ARG A 50 -2.84 -17.42 6.31
CA ARG A 50 -3.81 -17.73 5.23
C ARG A 50 -3.35 -17.10 3.92
N PRO A 51 -2.94 -17.89 2.91
CA PRO A 51 -2.58 -17.36 1.60
C PRO A 51 -3.83 -16.96 0.81
N GLY A 52 -3.62 -16.36 -0.36
CA GLY A 52 -4.68 -15.94 -1.29
C GLY A 52 -4.57 -14.48 -1.72
N ALA A 53 -3.72 -13.68 -1.06
CA ALA A 53 -3.52 -12.27 -1.39
C ALA A 53 -2.97 -12.08 -2.82
N ARG A 54 -2.34 -13.10 -3.43
CA ARG A 54 -1.95 -13.09 -4.86
C ARG A 54 -3.11 -12.84 -5.82
N PHE A 55 -4.36 -13.10 -5.41
CA PHE A 55 -5.55 -12.81 -6.21
C PHE A 55 -6.16 -11.42 -5.93
N GLY A 56 -5.62 -10.69 -4.96
CA GLY A 56 -6.06 -9.37 -4.53
C GLY A 56 -6.12 -8.34 -5.67
N PRO A 57 -5.06 -8.16 -6.49
CA PRO A 57 -5.06 -7.15 -7.54
C PRO A 57 -6.19 -7.33 -8.56
N ALA A 58 -6.43 -8.58 -8.99
CA ALA A 58 -7.52 -8.89 -9.91
C ALA A 58 -8.90 -8.64 -9.28
N ALA A 59 -9.09 -9.01 -8.02
CA ALA A 59 -10.34 -8.79 -7.30
C ALA A 59 -10.63 -7.28 -7.10
N VAL A 60 -9.62 -6.49 -6.77
CA VAL A 60 -9.74 -5.03 -6.65
C VAL A 60 -10.08 -4.40 -8.00
N ARG A 61 -9.45 -4.83 -9.11
CA ARG A 61 -9.82 -4.34 -10.44
C ARG A 61 -11.30 -4.61 -10.76
N GLU A 62 -11.80 -5.81 -10.47
CA GLU A 62 -13.22 -6.11 -10.69
C GLU A 62 -14.13 -5.24 -9.83
N ALA A 63 -13.85 -5.12 -8.53
CA ALA A 63 -14.64 -4.29 -7.61
C ALA A 63 -14.59 -2.79 -7.99
N SER A 64 -13.46 -2.31 -8.52
CA SER A 64 -13.24 -0.90 -8.88
C SER A 64 -14.14 -0.40 -10.02
N ARG A 65 -14.80 -1.30 -10.77
CA ARG A 65 -15.75 -0.96 -11.84
C ARG A 65 -16.94 -0.12 -11.36
N LEU A 66 -17.21 -0.10 -10.04
CA LEU A 66 -18.25 0.73 -9.42
C LEU A 66 -17.83 2.18 -9.17
N LEU A 67 -16.54 2.51 -9.25
CA LEU A 67 -16.03 3.85 -8.99
C LEU A 67 -16.58 4.88 -9.98
N ARG A 68 -16.77 6.11 -9.50
CA ARG A 68 -17.22 7.27 -10.28
C ARG A 68 -16.10 8.32 -10.33
N PRO A 69 -16.04 9.15 -11.38
CA PRO A 69 -14.91 10.06 -11.58
C PRO A 69 -14.90 11.28 -10.66
N TYR A 70 -16.00 11.57 -9.95
CA TYR A 70 -16.15 12.73 -9.07
C TYR A 70 -16.30 12.32 -7.60
N HIS A 71 -15.51 12.93 -6.72
CA HIS A 71 -15.56 12.73 -5.28
C HIS A 71 -16.28 13.90 -4.59
N PRO A 72 -17.53 13.73 -4.10
CA PRO A 72 -18.34 14.84 -3.60
C PRO A 72 -17.85 15.43 -2.28
N GLY A 73 -17.19 14.64 -1.43
CA GLY A 73 -16.69 15.14 -0.13
C GLY A 73 -15.44 16.01 -0.23
N LEU A 74 -14.75 15.99 -1.38
CA LEU A 74 -13.53 16.76 -1.63
C LEU A 74 -13.71 17.75 -2.80
N ASP A 75 -14.83 17.68 -3.51
CA ASP A 75 -15.10 18.44 -4.74
C ASP A 75 -13.98 18.33 -5.79
N VAL A 76 -13.57 17.08 -6.10
CA VAL A 76 -12.49 16.80 -7.07
C VAL A 76 -12.86 15.74 -8.09
N SER A 77 -12.30 15.90 -9.29
CA SER A 77 -12.33 14.92 -10.37
C SER A 77 -10.90 14.51 -10.75
N PRO A 78 -10.27 13.53 -10.06
CA PRO A 78 -8.85 13.22 -10.25
C PRO A 78 -8.52 12.83 -11.70
N PHE A 79 -9.37 12.03 -12.33
CA PHE A 79 -9.18 11.57 -13.71
C PHE A 79 -9.39 12.66 -14.79
N ALA A 80 -9.91 13.82 -14.40
CA ALA A 80 -10.05 14.97 -15.29
C ALA A 80 -8.86 15.94 -15.20
N THR A 81 -8.04 15.83 -14.14
CA THR A 81 -6.95 16.77 -13.84
C THR A 81 -5.57 16.13 -13.93
N GLN A 82 -5.49 14.80 -13.84
CA GLN A 82 -4.25 14.03 -13.93
C GLN A 82 -4.45 12.82 -14.84
N GLN A 83 -3.44 12.49 -15.64
CA GLN A 83 -3.45 11.25 -16.39
C GLN A 83 -3.14 10.08 -15.46
N VAL A 84 -4.15 9.26 -15.20
CA VAL A 84 -4.02 8.01 -14.44
C VAL A 84 -4.19 6.85 -15.40
N ALA A 85 -3.32 5.85 -15.31
CA ALA A 85 -3.38 4.65 -16.15
C ALA A 85 -3.17 3.37 -15.33
N ASP A 86 -3.77 2.27 -15.77
CA ASP A 86 -3.50 0.92 -15.24
C ASP A 86 -2.25 0.36 -15.93
N ALA A 87 -1.21 0.10 -15.15
CA ALA A 87 0.07 -0.44 -15.61
C ALA A 87 0.11 -1.97 -15.67
N GLY A 88 -1.03 -2.64 -15.44
CA GLY A 88 -1.09 -4.08 -15.34
C GLY A 88 -0.46 -4.59 -14.04
N ASP A 89 0.09 -5.79 -14.09
CA ASP A 89 0.71 -6.45 -12.93
C ASP A 89 2.22 -6.57 -13.12
N ILE A 90 2.96 -6.42 -12.01
CA ILE A 90 4.34 -6.87 -11.93
C ILE A 90 4.29 -8.40 -11.82
N ALA A 91 4.76 -9.09 -12.86
CA ALA A 91 4.88 -10.55 -12.85
C ALA A 91 6.07 -10.94 -11.96
N VAL A 92 5.80 -11.64 -10.87
CA VAL A 92 6.81 -12.04 -9.87
C VAL A 92 6.95 -13.56 -9.79
N ASN A 93 8.11 -14.05 -9.36
CA ASN A 93 8.31 -15.47 -9.13
C ASN A 93 7.56 -15.91 -7.85
N PRO A 94 6.57 -16.83 -7.92
CA PRO A 94 5.84 -17.28 -6.74
C PRO A 94 6.60 -18.31 -5.89
N PHE A 95 7.76 -18.79 -6.35
CA PHE A 95 8.57 -19.83 -5.70
C PHE A 95 9.88 -19.32 -5.12
N ASP A 96 10.30 -18.11 -5.49
CA ASP A 96 11.51 -17.48 -4.98
C ASP A 96 11.19 -16.05 -4.52
N ILE A 97 11.17 -15.87 -3.20
CA ILE A 97 10.87 -14.59 -2.56
C ILE A 97 11.96 -13.55 -2.81
N GLY A 98 13.22 -13.97 -2.96
CA GLY A 98 14.34 -13.07 -3.26
C GLY A 98 14.20 -12.50 -4.67
N GLU A 99 13.98 -13.37 -5.66
CA GLU A 99 13.74 -12.96 -7.05
C GLU A 99 12.47 -12.10 -7.17
N ALA A 100 11.40 -12.45 -6.43
CA ALA A 100 10.19 -11.63 -6.39
C ALA A 100 10.47 -10.20 -5.89
N ILE A 101 11.22 -10.06 -4.80
CA ILE A 101 11.59 -8.75 -4.23
C ILE A 101 12.41 -7.93 -5.24
N GLU A 102 13.41 -8.53 -5.88
CA GLU A 102 14.24 -7.87 -6.90
C GLU A 102 13.38 -7.43 -8.10
N THR A 103 12.49 -8.31 -8.57
CA THR A 103 11.59 -8.01 -9.69
C THR A 103 10.63 -6.86 -9.39
N ILE A 104 10.05 -6.82 -8.18
CA ILE A 104 9.15 -5.74 -7.76
C ILE A 104 9.92 -4.41 -7.71
N GLN A 105 11.12 -4.43 -7.15
CA GLN A 105 11.95 -3.26 -7.00
C GLN A 105 12.30 -2.63 -8.36
N ASP A 106 12.74 -3.45 -9.30
CA ASP A 106 13.20 -3.00 -10.61
C ASP A 106 12.03 -2.51 -11.49
N ALA A 107 10.90 -3.21 -11.45
CA ALA A 107 9.69 -2.80 -12.14
C ALA A 107 9.11 -1.49 -11.56
N ALA A 108 9.07 -1.34 -10.23
CA ALA A 108 8.64 -0.11 -9.57
C ALA A 108 9.56 1.07 -9.91
N GLY A 109 10.88 0.87 -9.88
CA GLY A 109 11.86 1.88 -10.29
C GLY A 109 11.69 2.31 -11.75
N SER A 110 11.43 1.35 -12.65
CA SER A 110 11.20 1.62 -14.07
C SER A 110 9.92 2.45 -14.29
N LEU A 111 8.82 2.11 -13.61
CA LEU A 111 7.57 2.88 -13.70
C LEU A 111 7.74 4.31 -13.16
N GLN A 112 8.56 4.51 -12.12
CA GLN A 112 8.80 5.82 -11.50
C GLN A 112 9.82 6.70 -12.24
N ALA A 113 10.55 6.18 -13.23
CA ALA A 113 11.69 6.87 -13.86
C ALA A 113 11.31 8.24 -14.46
N GLU A 114 10.10 8.35 -15.02
CA GLU A 114 9.61 9.57 -15.66
C GLU A 114 8.85 10.52 -14.72
N GLY A 115 8.93 10.29 -13.40
CA GLY A 115 8.21 11.08 -12.40
C GLY A 115 6.79 10.62 -12.12
N THR A 116 6.37 9.52 -12.73
CA THR A 116 5.12 8.80 -12.42
C THR A 116 5.08 8.41 -10.94
N ARG A 117 3.98 8.71 -10.27
CA ARG A 117 3.70 8.21 -8.91
C ARG A 117 3.02 6.84 -8.99
N LEU A 118 3.29 5.98 -8.01
CA LEU A 118 2.67 4.66 -7.96
C LEU A 118 1.52 4.60 -6.97
N VAL A 119 0.45 3.93 -7.39
CA VAL A 119 -0.54 3.36 -6.49
C VAL A 119 -0.49 1.85 -6.69
N THR A 120 0.07 1.15 -5.71
CA THR A 120 0.26 -0.30 -5.81
C THR A 120 -0.88 -1.03 -5.11
N ILE A 121 -1.46 -2.02 -5.78
CA ILE A 121 -2.43 -2.95 -5.21
C ILE A 121 -1.71 -4.27 -5.01
N GLY A 122 -1.53 -4.66 -3.76
CA GLY A 122 -0.69 -5.78 -3.42
C GLY A 122 -1.36 -7.14 -3.44
N GLY A 123 -0.54 -8.13 -3.11
CA GLY A 123 -0.93 -9.25 -2.28
C GLY A 123 -0.49 -8.99 -0.84
N ASP A 124 0.42 -9.79 -0.28
CA ASP A 124 0.86 -9.63 1.11
C ASP A 124 1.82 -8.44 1.33
N HIS A 125 2.00 -8.05 2.60
CA HIS A 125 2.75 -6.84 2.96
C HIS A 125 4.26 -6.90 2.68
N THR A 126 4.82 -8.07 2.33
CA THR A 126 6.24 -8.22 1.95
C THR A 126 6.62 -7.28 0.80
N ILE A 127 5.66 -7.00 -0.10
CA ILE A 127 5.89 -6.14 -1.27
C ILE A 127 6.23 -4.68 -0.87
N ALA A 128 5.93 -4.25 0.36
CA ALA A 128 6.24 -2.90 0.81
C ALA A 128 7.75 -2.63 0.82
N LEU A 129 8.58 -3.61 1.17
CA LEU A 129 10.03 -3.45 1.21
C LEU A 129 10.62 -3.04 -0.16
N PRO A 130 10.44 -3.79 -1.26
CA PRO A 130 10.96 -3.38 -2.57
C PRO A 130 10.34 -2.08 -3.09
N LEU A 131 9.07 -1.78 -2.76
CA LEU A 131 8.43 -0.50 -3.13
C LEU A 131 9.03 0.68 -2.37
N LEU A 132 9.34 0.52 -1.08
CA LEU A 132 10.07 1.51 -0.28
C LEU A 132 11.48 1.72 -0.80
N ARG A 133 12.20 0.66 -1.19
CA ARG A 133 13.52 0.77 -1.83
C ARG A 133 13.46 1.58 -3.14
N ALA A 134 12.40 1.42 -3.93
CA ALA A 134 12.20 2.20 -5.14
C ALA A 134 11.90 3.68 -4.83
N ALA A 135 10.99 3.94 -3.87
CA ALA A 135 10.65 5.29 -3.44
C ALA A 135 11.87 6.04 -2.85
N ALA A 136 12.64 5.37 -1.99
CA ALA A 136 13.79 5.96 -1.33
C ALA A 136 14.94 6.29 -2.29
N ARG A 137 15.11 5.51 -3.37
CA ARG A 137 16.06 5.84 -4.44
C ARG A 137 15.77 7.19 -5.10
N ARG A 138 14.49 7.57 -5.18
CA ARG A 138 14.07 8.83 -5.80
C ARG A 138 14.05 10.00 -4.81
N HIS A 139 13.66 9.74 -3.57
CA HIS A 139 13.32 10.78 -2.60
C HIS A 139 14.28 10.88 -1.41
N GLY A 140 15.27 9.99 -1.31
CA GLY A 140 15.98 9.73 -0.05
C GLY A 140 15.09 8.99 0.95
N PRO A 141 15.53 8.82 2.21
CA PRO A 141 14.72 8.19 3.25
C PRO A 141 13.34 8.86 3.38
N VAL A 142 12.27 8.06 3.31
CA VAL A 142 10.89 8.55 3.32
C VAL A 142 10.24 8.42 4.69
N ALA A 143 9.34 9.33 5.04
CA ALA A 143 8.41 9.14 6.13
C ALA A 143 7.43 8.01 5.81
N VAL A 144 6.91 7.32 6.83
CA VAL A 144 5.97 6.20 6.65
C VAL A 144 4.74 6.38 7.54
N LEU A 145 3.56 6.35 6.91
CA LEU A 145 2.29 6.08 7.59
C LEU A 145 1.83 4.68 7.23
N HIS A 146 1.78 3.82 8.25
CA HIS A 146 1.46 2.40 8.14
C HIS A 146 0.11 2.13 8.82
N PHE A 147 -0.94 1.92 8.03
CA PHE A 147 -2.26 1.56 8.54
C PHE A 147 -2.38 0.03 8.57
N ASP A 148 -2.39 -0.55 9.76
CA ASP A 148 -2.33 -2.01 9.96
C ASP A 148 -2.84 -2.40 11.36
N ALA A 149 -3.32 -3.63 11.53
CA ALA A 149 -3.54 -4.20 12.85
C ALA A 149 -2.23 -4.61 13.55
N HIS A 150 -1.17 -4.85 12.80
CA HIS A 150 0.13 -5.40 13.20
C HIS A 150 1.25 -4.36 13.09
N LEU A 151 2.44 -4.71 13.59
CA LEU A 151 3.61 -3.83 13.57
C LEU A 151 4.46 -4.02 12.31
N ASP A 152 4.50 -5.25 11.77
CA ASP A 152 5.32 -5.64 10.61
C ASP A 152 6.81 -5.27 10.73
N THR A 153 7.30 -5.26 11.97
CA THR A 153 8.67 -4.95 12.37
C THR A 153 9.36 -6.10 13.11
N TRP A 154 8.84 -7.33 13.00
CA TRP A 154 9.53 -8.49 13.53
C TRP A 154 10.83 -8.77 12.78
N ASP A 155 11.75 -9.47 13.43
CA ASP A 155 13.02 -9.83 12.81
C ASP A 155 12.84 -10.97 11.80
N THR A 156 12.50 -12.16 12.29
CA THR A 156 12.36 -13.33 11.43
C THR A 156 11.15 -14.15 11.84
N TYR A 157 10.64 -14.92 10.89
CA TYR A 157 9.70 -16.01 11.15
C TYR A 157 10.33 -17.31 10.71
N PHE A 158 10.48 -18.27 11.62
CA PHE A 158 11.11 -19.57 11.34
C PHE A 158 12.52 -19.46 10.72
N GLY A 159 13.24 -18.37 11.02
CA GLY A 159 14.55 -18.06 10.43
C GLY A 159 14.51 -17.40 9.05
N ALA A 160 13.33 -17.17 8.47
CA ALA A 160 13.16 -16.40 7.23
C ALA A 160 13.16 -14.90 7.52
N GLU A 161 14.04 -14.17 6.82
CA GLU A 161 14.22 -12.71 6.98
C GLU A 161 13.15 -11.89 6.26
N HIS A 162 12.55 -12.44 5.20
CA HIS A 162 11.54 -11.78 4.39
C HIS A 162 10.20 -12.50 4.55
N THR A 163 9.29 -11.88 5.27
CA THR A 163 7.88 -12.28 5.36
C THR A 163 7.01 -11.03 5.38
N HIS A 164 5.69 -11.21 5.37
CA HIS A 164 4.76 -10.09 5.48
C HIS A 164 4.88 -9.33 6.81
N GLY A 165 5.51 -9.90 7.83
CA GLY A 165 5.67 -9.29 9.16
C GLY A 165 7.05 -8.68 9.43
N THR A 166 7.93 -8.63 8.42
CA THR A 166 9.28 -8.05 8.54
C THR A 166 9.59 -6.81 7.67
N PRO A 167 8.73 -6.33 6.73
CA PRO A 167 9.17 -5.38 5.70
C PRO A 167 9.67 -4.05 6.27
N PHE A 168 9.04 -3.53 7.33
CA PHE A 168 9.40 -2.21 7.87
C PHE A 168 10.65 -2.24 8.75
N ARG A 169 10.93 -3.36 9.43
CA ARG A 169 12.21 -3.53 10.11
C ARG A 169 13.37 -3.54 9.12
N ARG A 170 13.23 -4.30 8.02
CA ARG A 170 14.23 -4.31 6.94
C ARG A 170 14.43 -2.92 6.35
N ALA A 171 13.34 -2.17 6.15
CA ALA A 171 13.42 -0.80 5.66
C ALA A 171 14.20 0.15 6.61
N VAL A 172 14.04 -0.01 7.94
CA VAL A 172 14.81 0.76 8.92
C VAL A 172 16.28 0.35 8.91
N GLU A 173 16.59 -0.94 8.89
CA GLU A 173 17.96 -1.47 8.87
C GLU A 173 18.71 -1.06 7.58
N GLU A 174 18.01 -0.97 6.46
CA GLU A 174 18.55 -0.46 5.19
C GLU A 174 18.69 1.06 5.13
N GLY A 175 18.18 1.80 6.12
CA GLY A 175 18.24 3.25 6.17
C GLY A 175 17.42 3.95 5.08
N ILE A 176 16.37 3.29 4.56
CA ILE A 176 15.53 3.79 3.46
C ILE A 176 14.26 4.51 3.95
N VAL A 177 14.08 4.60 5.26
CA VAL A 177 12.97 5.34 5.91
C VAL A 177 13.52 6.33 6.95
N ASP A 178 12.83 7.46 7.12
CA ASP A 178 13.16 8.46 8.13
C ASP A 178 12.61 8.03 9.49
N THR A 179 13.48 7.53 10.37
CA THR A 179 13.13 7.04 11.71
C THR A 179 12.56 8.12 12.65
N SER A 180 12.67 9.40 12.30
CA SER A 180 12.00 10.48 13.04
C SER A 180 10.50 10.64 12.67
N ALA A 181 10.05 9.99 11.60
CA ALA A 181 8.74 10.22 10.97
C ALA A 181 8.04 8.92 10.53
N LEU A 182 8.06 7.91 11.41
CA LEU A 182 7.35 6.63 11.22
C LEU A 182 6.13 6.54 12.14
N SER A 183 5.00 6.03 11.66
CA SER A 183 3.83 5.75 12.50
C SER A 183 2.99 4.58 12.03
N HIS A 184 2.66 3.71 12.98
CA HIS A 184 1.61 2.70 12.87
C HIS A 184 0.26 3.27 13.30
N VAL A 185 -0.80 2.96 12.56
CA VAL A 185 -2.16 3.43 12.82
C VAL A 185 -3.14 2.27 12.74
N GLY A 186 -3.88 2.01 13.82
CA GLY A 186 -4.88 0.94 13.88
C GLY A 186 -4.42 -0.34 14.58
N THR A 187 -3.19 -0.35 15.13
CA THR A 187 -2.59 -1.52 15.77
C THR A 187 -3.48 -2.05 16.91
N ARG A 188 -3.56 -3.38 17.02
CA ARG A 188 -4.38 -4.08 18.01
C ARG A 188 -4.09 -5.58 18.07
N GLY A 189 -4.69 -6.23 19.05
CA GLY A 189 -4.59 -7.67 19.25
C GLY A 189 -3.37 -8.06 20.10
N PRO A 190 -3.24 -9.36 20.41
CA PRO A 190 -2.15 -9.85 21.24
C PRO A 190 -0.82 -9.84 20.47
N LEU A 191 0.26 -9.55 21.19
CA LEU A 191 1.65 -9.65 20.74
C LEU A 191 2.32 -10.89 21.34
N TYR A 192 3.51 -11.27 20.85
CA TYR A 192 4.27 -12.37 21.44
C TYR A 192 4.86 -11.98 22.79
N GLY A 193 5.22 -10.70 22.96
CA GLY A 193 5.64 -10.16 24.24
C GLY A 193 5.76 -8.65 24.25
N LYS A 194 5.97 -8.09 25.44
CA LYS A 194 6.21 -6.63 25.61
C LYS A 194 7.42 -6.16 24.79
N GLN A 195 8.37 -7.04 24.53
CA GLN A 195 9.57 -6.75 23.77
C GLN A 195 9.24 -6.25 22.35
N ASP A 196 8.17 -6.76 21.72
CA ASP A 196 7.74 -6.33 20.38
C ASP A 196 7.54 -4.81 20.32
N LEU A 197 6.90 -4.22 21.33
CA LEU A 197 6.68 -2.78 21.43
C LEU A 197 7.98 -2.01 21.72
N THR A 198 8.86 -2.55 22.56
CA THR A 198 10.10 -1.85 22.91
C THR A 198 11.12 -1.88 21.77
N GLU A 199 11.11 -2.92 20.92
CA GLU A 199 11.96 -2.94 19.72
C GLU A 199 11.37 -2.03 18.64
N ASP A 200 10.05 -2.02 18.45
CA ASP A 200 9.38 -1.12 17.50
C ASP A 200 9.62 0.37 17.84
N GLU A 201 9.59 0.73 19.13
CA GLU A 201 9.95 2.08 19.60
C GLU A 201 11.41 2.44 19.28
N LYS A 202 12.36 1.49 19.43
CA LYS A 202 13.78 1.71 19.07
C LYS A 202 13.98 1.93 17.58
N LEU A 203 13.13 1.35 16.73
CA LEU A 203 13.13 1.59 15.29
C LEU A 203 12.59 2.98 14.92
N GLY A 204 11.95 3.68 15.86
CA GLY A 204 11.43 5.05 15.68
C GLY A 204 9.94 5.12 15.34
N PHE A 205 9.20 4.00 15.42
CA PHE A 205 7.77 3.99 15.17
C PHE A 205 6.98 4.65 16.30
N GLY A 206 6.10 5.58 15.92
CA GLY A 206 4.99 6.02 16.77
C GLY A 206 3.81 5.06 16.60
N ILE A 207 3.07 4.80 17.67
CA ILE A 207 1.90 3.91 17.61
C ILE A 207 0.64 4.71 17.94
N VAL A 208 -0.33 4.68 17.02
CA VAL A 208 -1.71 5.09 17.24
C VAL A 208 -2.57 3.83 17.17
N THR A 209 -2.99 3.31 18.32
CA THR A 209 -3.78 2.07 18.35
C THR A 209 -5.19 2.32 17.82
N SER A 210 -5.90 1.25 17.43
CA SER A 210 -7.34 1.35 17.11
C SER A 210 -8.17 2.00 18.23
N ALA A 211 -7.80 1.76 19.49
CA ALA A 211 -8.47 2.35 20.65
C ALA A 211 -8.16 3.85 20.81
N ASP A 212 -6.99 4.31 20.37
CA ASP A 212 -6.67 5.75 20.32
C ASP A 212 -7.49 6.44 19.25
N VAL A 213 -7.60 5.86 18.05
CA VAL A 213 -8.46 6.37 16.96
C VAL A 213 -9.91 6.47 17.43
N TYR A 214 -10.42 5.45 18.11
CA TYR A 214 -11.80 5.44 18.62
C TYR A 214 -12.04 6.55 19.67
N ARG A 215 -11.10 6.76 20.60
CA ARG A 215 -11.27 7.72 21.69
C ARG A 215 -11.03 9.17 21.29
N ARG A 216 -10.07 9.40 20.38
CA ARG A 216 -9.59 10.74 19.99
C ARG A 216 -10.26 11.25 18.71
N GLY A 217 -10.75 10.33 17.87
CA GLY A 217 -11.37 10.65 16.59
C GLY A 217 -10.35 10.86 15.46
N ALA A 218 -10.84 10.79 14.23
CA ALA A 218 -9.99 10.81 13.03
C ALA A 218 -9.28 12.15 12.82
N ASP A 219 -9.92 13.28 13.11
CA ASP A 219 -9.35 14.60 12.88
C ASP A 219 -8.14 14.86 13.79
N GLU A 220 -8.26 14.56 15.09
CA GLU A 220 -7.15 14.74 16.04
C GLU A 220 -5.97 13.83 15.71
N VAL A 221 -6.24 12.57 15.34
CA VAL A 221 -5.20 11.64 14.89
C VAL A 221 -4.54 12.15 13.62
N ALA A 222 -5.32 12.61 12.63
CA ALA A 222 -4.76 13.14 11.39
C ALA A 222 -3.86 14.36 11.64
N ASP A 223 -4.24 15.25 12.54
CA ASP A 223 -3.43 16.42 12.90
C ASP A 223 -2.12 16.04 13.62
N GLN A 224 -2.17 15.07 14.54
CA GLN A 224 -0.96 14.53 15.16
C GLN A 224 -0.01 13.92 14.12
N LEU A 225 -0.55 13.13 13.19
CA LEU A 225 0.24 12.49 12.14
C LEU A 225 0.86 13.54 11.22
N ARG A 226 0.10 14.57 10.80
CA ARG A 226 0.61 15.70 10.00
C ARG A 226 1.78 16.42 10.70
N GLN A 227 1.67 16.68 12.00
CA GLN A 227 2.75 17.31 12.77
C GLN A 227 4.01 16.45 12.82
N ARG A 228 3.86 15.13 12.99
CA ARG A 228 5.00 14.20 13.01
C ARG A 228 5.67 14.08 11.65
N ILE A 229 4.89 13.98 10.57
CA ILE A 229 5.42 13.82 9.20
C ILE A 229 6.05 15.13 8.70
N GLY A 230 5.39 16.27 8.89
CA GLY A 230 5.80 17.56 8.31
C GLY A 230 5.80 17.52 6.78
N ASP A 231 6.80 18.16 6.16
CA ASP A 231 6.92 18.28 4.70
C ASP A 231 7.78 17.17 4.06
N ARG A 232 8.06 16.09 4.79
CA ARG A 232 8.88 14.98 4.31
C ARG A 232 8.19 14.22 3.17
N PRO A 233 8.95 13.61 2.24
CA PRO A 233 8.39 12.65 1.30
C PRO A 233 7.70 11.53 2.08
N LEU A 234 6.41 11.30 1.80
CA LEU A 234 5.57 10.39 2.56
C LEU A 234 5.21 9.16 1.74
N TYR A 235 5.51 7.98 2.28
CA TYR A 235 4.97 6.70 1.84
C TYR A 235 3.79 6.31 2.73
N ILE A 236 2.65 5.98 2.12
CA ILE A 236 1.46 5.49 2.83
C ILE A 236 1.28 4.02 2.48
N SER A 237 1.35 3.16 3.48
CA SER A 237 1.02 1.73 3.36
C SER A 237 -0.30 1.46 4.08
N ILE A 238 -1.21 0.73 3.44
CA ILE A 238 -2.50 0.37 4.00
C ILE A 238 -2.67 -1.14 3.88
N ASP A 239 -2.55 -1.86 4.99
CA ASP A 239 -3.05 -3.22 5.10
C ASP A 239 -4.55 -3.18 5.36
N ILE A 240 -5.31 -3.97 4.60
CA ILE A 240 -6.77 -4.01 4.73
C ILE A 240 -7.23 -4.57 6.08
N ASP A 241 -6.38 -5.35 6.77
CA ASP A 241 -6.66 -5.87 8.10
C ASP A 241 -6.61 -4.79 9.19
N CYS A 242 -6.20 -3.56 8.87
CA CYS A 242 -6.42 -2.41 9.74
C CYS A 242 -7.93 -2.18 10.02
N LEU A 243 -8.82 -2.61 9.12
CA LEU A 243 -10.26 -2.57 9.26
C LEU A 243 -10.80 -3.76 10.07
N ASP A 244 -11.95 -3.57 10.73
CA ASP A 244 -12.60 -4.69 11.42
C ASP A 244 -13.01 -5.80 10.42
N PRO A 245 -12.89 -7.09 10.77
CA PRO A 245 -13.29 -8.20 9.91
C PRO A 245 -14.76 -8.18 9.47
N ALA A 246 -15.64 -7.45 10.16
CA ALA A 246 -17.00 -7.20 9.69
C ALA A 246 -17.05 -6.42 8.36
N HIS A 247 -16.02 -5.61 8.08
CA HIS A 247 -15.88 -4.81 6.86
C HIS A 247 -14.84 -5.37 5.89
N ALA A 248 -13.77 -5.97 6.41
CA ALA A 248 -12.68 -6.56 5.64
C ALA A 248 -12.46 -8.05 6.01
N PRO A 249 -13.42 -8.96 5.72
CA PRO A 249 -13.27 -10.37 6.06
C PRO A 249 -12.23 -11.10 5.19
N GLY A 250 -11.91 -10.57 4.00
CA GLY A 250 -10.99 -11.15 3.04
C GLY A 250 -9.53 -10.74 3.28
N THR A 251 -8.97 -11.13 4.43
CA THR A 251 -7.55 -10.90 4.76
C THR A 251 -6.90 -12.11 5.45
N GLY A 252 -5.57 -12.17 5.42
CA GLY A 252 -4.78 -13.28 5.92
C GLY A 252 -4.81 -13.42 7.44
N THR A 253 -4.71 -12.30 8.17
CA THR A 253 -4.47 -12.23 9.62
C THR A 253 -5.50 -11.36 10.36
N PRO A 254 -6.82 -11.66 10.27
CA PRO A 254 -7.85 -10.77 10.78
C PRO A 254 -7.74 -10.52 12.30
N ARG A 255 -7.82 -9.25 12.72
CA ARG A 255 -7.92 -8.83 14.12
C ARG A 255 -9.22 -8.08 14.37
N ARG A 256 -10.05 -8.53 15.32
CA ARG A 256 -11.24 -7.78 15.75
C ARG A 256 -10.83 -6.41 16.31
N ALA A 257 -11.52 -5.36 15.87
CA ALA A 257 -11.54 -4.09 16.57
C ALA A 257 -12.52 -4.23 17.75
N ALA A 258 -12.08 -3.87 18.96
CA ALA A 258 -12.89 -3.92 20.17
C ALA A 258 -13.22 -2.51 20.64
#